data_AF-A0A423U3K3-F1
#
_entry.id   AF-A0A423U3K3-F1
#
_cell.length_a   1.000
_cell.length_b   1.000
_cell.length_c   1.000
_cell.angle_alpha   90.00
_cell.angle_beta   90.00
_cell.angle_gamma   90.00
#
_symmetry.space_group_name_H-M   'P 1'
#
loop_
_entity.id
_entity.type
_entity.pdbx_description
1 polymer ?
#
loop_
_entity_poly.entity_id
_entity_poly.type
_entity_poly.pdbx_seq_one_letter_code
_entity_poly.pdbx_strand_id
1 'polypeptide(L)'
;MKETGQDRFYEIGRTEMVKDSLSPQWMRKFEVDYRFEERQLSKTIQGGSGVLLVQGDEMSASKEVVTMNFSGSGLDKKDTFGKSDPFLIFYRCNDNSSYLPVHKTEYIKKTLDPVWKPIIVPARILCAGDQNRSIKIECYDWDSDGGHDLIGECYTNLARSLHYRPAGVDNQYSLAIKSVGEIIQDYDSDLPDTRKALVSVSSLPMSVIIVGVGNEDFSAMEQLDGDEQRLSFGGRYAERDIVQFVELRKFLSDNQALARASLAQEVLREIPAQFLAFMRKLHSVK
;
A
#
# COMPACT_ATOMS: atom_id res chain seq x y z
N MET A 1 16.35 42.78 22.20
CA MET A 1 16.03 43.83 23.19
C MET A 1 15.22 43.18 24.30
N LYS A 2 15.59 43.40 25.56
CA LYS A 2 14.82 42.92 26.73
C LYS A 2 13.55 43.77 26.87
N GLU A 3 12.41 43.11 27.02
CA GLU A 3 11.32 43.59 27.86
C GLU A 3 10.86 42.44 28.76
N THR A 4 10.75 42.78 30.03
CA THR A 4 10.43 41.95 31.18
C THR A 4 8.91 41.72 31.31
N GLY A 5 8.50 40.50 31.67
CA GLY A 5 7.48 40.35 32.73
C GLY A 5 6.01 40.14 32.36
N GLN A 6 5.68 39.44 31.28
CA GLN A 6 4.40 38.71 31.19
C GLN A 6 4.64 37.32 30.61
N ASP A 7 4.43 36.28 31.41
CA ASP A 7 4.30 34.90 30.93
C ASP A 7 3.00 34.80 30.10
N ARG A 8 3.07 35.32 28.87
CA ARG A 8 1.96 35.31 27.93
C ARG A 8 2.01 33.97 27.21
N PHE A 9 1.15 33.05 27.63
CA PHE A 9 0.95 31.80 26.92
C PHE A 9 0.22 32.08 25.60
N TYR A 10 0.69 31.46 24.52
CA TYR A 10 0.02 31.47 23.22
C TYR A 10 -0.50 30.06 22.91
N GLU A 11 -1.75 29.96 22.46
CA GLU A 11 -2.35 28.68 22.09
C GLU A 11 -1.71 28.17 20.79
N ILE A 12 -0.94 27.09 20.88
CA ILE A 12 -0.31 26.42 19.72
C ILE A 12 -1.30 25.48 18.99
N GLY A 13 -2.40 25.12 19.65
CA GLY A 13 -3.49 24.35 19.06
C GLY A 13 -4.38 23.68 20.10
N ARG A 14 -5.47 23.06 19.62
CA ARG A 14 -6.50 22.40 20.45
C ARG A 14 -6.86 21.03 19.90
N THR A 15 -6.85 20.01 20.75
CA THR A 15 -7.23 18.65 20.38
C THR A 15 -8.75 18.53 20.19
N GLU A 16 -9.20 17.44 19.59
CA GLU A 16 -10.62 17.09 19.54
C GLU A 16 -11.17 16.68 20.92
N MET A 17 -12.50 16.75 21.06
CA MET A 17 -13.19 16.24 22.25
C MET A 17 -13.44 14.74 22.10
N VAL A 18 -12.87 13.95 23.00
CA VAL A 18 -13.17 12.52 23.15
C VAL A 18 -14.31 12.40 24.16
N LYS A 19 -15.47 11.90 23.74
CA LYS A 19 -16.62 11.71 24.63
C LYS A 19 -16.47 10.42 25.45
N ASP A 20 -17.00 10.46 26.67
CA ASP A 20 -17.23 9.29 27.53
C ASP A 20 -15.99 8.37 27.74
N SER A 21 -14.80 8.97 27.85
CA SER A 21 -13.55 8.24 28.10
C SER A 21 -12.80 8.77 29.32
N LEU A 22 -12.43 7.87 30.24
CA LEU A 22 -11.55 8.15 31.38
C LEU A 22 -10.06 8.00 31.04
N SER A 23 -9.73 7.58 29.82
CA SER A 23 -8.37 7.44 29.31
C SER A 23 -8.32 7.83 27.83
N PRO A 24 -8.64 9.10 27.51
CA PRO A 24 -8.76 9.54 26.12
C PRO A 24 -7.43 9.46 25.39
N GLN A 25 -7.48 8.99 24.14
CA GLN A 25 -6.38 9.06 23.19
C GLN A 25 -6.75 10.02 22.06
N TRP A 26 -6.00 11.11 21.93
CA TRP A 26 -6.20 12.10 20.88
C TRP A 26 -5.41 11.76 19.62
N MET A 27 -6.05 11.91 18.48
CA MET A 27 -5.48 11.74 17.14
C MET A 27 -4.79 13.01 16.65
N ARG A 28 -5.30 14.20 17.01
CA ARG A 28 -4.71 15.46 16.57
C ARG A 28 -3.36 15.69 17.26
N LYS A 29 -2.36 15.99 16.44
CA LYS A 29 -0.97 16.29 16.85
C LYS A 29 -0.64 17.74 16.52
N PHE A 30 0.29 18.31 17.27
CA PHE A 30 0.82 19.65 17.01
C PHE A 30 2.29 19.53 16.61
N GLU A 31 2.65 20.16 15.50
CA GLU A 31 4.05 20.33 15.13
C GLU A 31 4.59 21.55 15.90
N VAL A 32 5.72 21.36 16.59
CA VAL A 32 6.38 22.41 17.35
C VAL A 32 7.83 22.46 16.89
N ASP A 33 8.27 23.64 16.46
CA ASP A 33 9.67 23.86 16.12
C ASP A 33 10.52 23.71 17.38
N TYR A 34 11.41 22.71 17.40
CA TYR A 34 12.36 22.53 18.48
C TYR A 34 13.52 23.51 18.33
N ARG A 35 13.78 24.33 19.36
CA ARG A 35 14.88 25.29 19.40
C ARG A 35 15.79 24.94 20.58
N PHE A 36 16.89 24.27 20.29
CA PHE A 36 17.83 23.78 21.31
C PHE A 36 18.36 24.91 22.22
N GLU A 37 18.50 26.11 21.67
CA GLU A 37 19.02 27.31 22.33
C GLU A 37 17.99 28.07 23.18
N GLU A 38 16.70 27.70 23.14
CA GLU A 38 15.62 28.37 23.87
C GLU A 38 14.91 27.42 24.86
N ARG A 39 14.61 27.91 26.08
CA ARG A 39 13.76 27.15 27.02
C ARG A 39 12.29 27.28 26.61
N GLN A 40 11.76 26.25 25.95
CA GLN A 40 10.37 26.21 25.48
C GLN A 40 9.45 25.62 26.57
N LEU A 41 8.69 26.46 27.28
CA LEU A 41 7.75 26.03 28.32
C LEU A 41 6.36 25.73 27.73
N SER A 42 5.80 24.56 28.02
CA SER A 42 4.44 24.19 27.65
C SER A 42 3.52 24.18 28.88
N LYS A 43 2.27 24.63 28.69
CA LYS A 43 1.21 24.56 29.72
C LYS A 43 -0.06 24.03 29.09
N THR A 44 -0.56 22.91 29.60
CA THR A 44 -1.88 22.42 29.23
C THR A 44 -2.94 23.04 30.15
N ILE A 45 -4.00 23.57 29.56
CA ILE A 45 -5.16 24.07 30.30
C ILE A 45 -6.14 22.91 30.45
N GLN A 46 -6.18 22.28 31.62
CA GLN A 46 -7.21 21.30 31.98
C GLN A 46 -8.21 21.89 32.98
N GLY A 47 -9.48 21.55 32.81
CA GLY A 47 -10.50 21.67 33.86
C GLY A 47 -10.62 20.32 34.58
N GLY A 48 -9.79 20.06 35.59
CA GLY A 48 -9.87 18.84 36.43
C GLY A 48 -8.52 18.28 36.87
N SER A 49 -8.55 17.33 37.81
CA SER A 49 -7.40 16.57 38.31
C SER A 49 -7.19 15.29 37.51
N GLY A 50 -6.27 15.31 36.54
CA GLY A 50 -5.87 14.16 35.72
C GLY A 50 -4.38 14.21 35.35
N VAL A 51 -3.82 13.07 34.95
CA VAL A 51 -2.44 12.98 34.44
C VAL A 51 -2.49 13.03 32.91
N LEU A 52 -1.76 13.98 32.31
CA LEU A 52 -1.56 14.02 30.86
C LEU A 52 -0.19 13.42 30.54
N LEU A 53 -0.18 12.37 29.73
CA LEU A 53 1.04 11.87 29.12
C LEU A 53 1.27 12.59 27.79
N VAL A 54 2.35 13.36 27.69
CA VAL A 54 2.79 13.99 26.44
C VAL A 54 3.98 13.20 25.92
N GLN A 55 3.88 12.72 24.68
CA GLN A 55 4.99 12.07 23.98
C GLN A 55 5.45 12.97 22.84
N GLY A 56 6.76 13.23 22.78
CA GLY A 56 7.42 13.90 21.68
C GLY A 56 8.34 12.92 20.96
N ASP A 57 8.27 12.90 19.63
CA ASP A 57 9.19 12.13 18.79
C ASP A 57 9.87 13.09 17.81
N GLU A 58 11.17 12.92 17.60
CA GLU A 58 11.90 13.66 16.58
C GLU A 58 11.36 13.28 15.19
N MET A 59 11.03 14.27 14.37
CA MET A 59 10.45 14.05 13.05
C MET A 59 11.50 14.24 11.97
N SER A 60 11.78 13.17 11.21
CA SER A 60 12.56 13.23 9.97
C SER A 60 11.91 14.17 8.95
N ALA A 61 12.73 14.96 8.24
CA ALA A 61 12.31 15.91 7.19
C ALA A 61 11.73 15.24 5.90
N SER A 62 11.50 13.92 5.91
CA SER A 62 10.99 13.20 4.74
C SER A 62 9.61 13.71 4.32
N LYS A 63 9.52 14.10 3.04
CA LYS A 63 8.27 14.49 2.36
C LYS A 63 7.56 13.32 1.67
N GLU A 64 8.06 12.10 1.86
CA GLU A 64 7.50 10.91 1.22
C GLU A 64 6.08 10.63 1.71
N VAL A 65 5.19 10.35 0.75
CA VAL A 65 3.78 10.03 0.99
C VAL A 65 3.52 8.61 0.50
N VAL A 66 2.89 7.81 1.36
CA VAL A 66 2.49 6.44 1.05
C VAL A 66 0.99 6.42 0.77
N THR A 67 0.62 5.81 -0.36
CA THR A 67 -0.77 5.50 -0.70
C THR A 67 -1.01 4.00 -0.55
N MET A 68 -2.00 3.60 0.24
CA MET A 68 -2.33 2.18 0.45
C MET A 68 -3.83 1.93 0.35
N ASN A 69 -4.19 0.80 -0.25
CA ASN A 69 -5.57 0.33 -0.34
C ASN A 69 -5.77 -0.83 0.63
N PHE A 70 -6.91 -0.86 1.31
CA PHE A 70 -7.28 -1.91 2.25
C PHE A 70 -8.68 -2.44 1.93
N SER A 71 -8.85 -3.74 2.12
CA SER A 71 -10.14 -4.40 2.08
C SER A 71 -10.19 -5.51 3.13
N GLY A 72 -11.37 -5.73 3.71
CA GLY A 72 -11.65 -6.90 4.54
C GLY A 72 -12.37 -7.96 3.70
N SER A 73 -12.30 -9.22 4.12
CA SER A 73 -13.16 -10.26 3.57
C SER A 73 -13.60 -11.22 4.66
N GLY A 74 -14.89 -11.53 4.69
CA GLY A 74 -15.47 -12.44 5.67
C GLY A 74 -15.21 -12.04 7.12
N LEU A 75 -15.28 -10.75 7.44
CA LEU A 75 -15.07 -10.26 8.81
C LEU A 75 -16.08 -10.84 9.81
N ASP A 76 -15.67 -10.92 11.08
CA ASP A 76 -16.56 -11.35 12.16
C ASP A 76 -17.73 -10.37 12.35
N LYS A 77 -18.92 -10.94 12.46
CA LYS A 77 -20.16 -10.23 12.77
C LYS A 77 -20.21 -9.94 14.29
N LYS A 78 -20.11 -8.68 14.71
CA LYS A 78 -20.22 -8.30 16.13
C LYS A 78 -21.63 -7.84 16.50
N ASP A 79 -22.34 -7.20 15.58
CA ASP A 79 -23.75 -6.81 15.74
C ASP A 79 -24.77 -7.97 15.87
N THR A 80 -25.63 -7.90 16.89
CA THR A 80 -26.70 -8.90 17.16
C THR A 80 -27.83 -8.88 16.12
N PHE A 81 -28.13 -7.74 15.52
CA PHE A 81 -29.16 -7.56 14.47
C PHE A 81 -28.62 -6.78 13.25
N GLY A 82 -27.46 -7.17 12.73
CA GLY A 82 -26.86 -6.52 11.55
C GLY A 82 -25.55 -7.17 11.14
N LYS A 83 -24.97 -6.78 10.00
CA LYS A 83 -23.55 -7.02 9.75
C LYS A 83 -22.77 -5.90 10.44
N SER A 84 -21.49 -6.11 10.69
CA SER A 84 -20.60 -5.09 11.24
C SER A 84 -20.52 -3.84 10.35
N ASP A 85 -20.15 -2.72 10.95
CA ASP A 85 -19.82 -1.42 10.39
C ASP A 85 -18.28 -1.18 10.47
N PRO A 86 -17.46 -1.95 9.73
CA PRO A 86 -16.02 -2.03 10.01
C PRO A 86 -15.22 -0.77 9.64
N PHE A 87 -14.26 -0.41 10.49
CA PHE A 87 -13.23 0.61 10.25
C PHE A 87 -11.86 0.17 10.77
N LEU A 88 -10.80 0.81 10.25
CA LEU A 88 -9.41 0.52 10.64
C LEU A 88 -8.81 1.65 11.47
N ILE A 89 -8.00 1.28 12.46
CA ILE A 89 -7.05 2.17 13.14
C ILE A 89 -5.63 1.66 12.89
N PHE A 90 -4.77 2.56 12.43
CA PHE A 90 -3.35 2.29 12.20
C PHE A 90 -2.54 2.83 13.36
N TYR A 91 -1.58 2.03 13.82
CA TYR A 91 -0.68 2.39 14.91
C TYR A 91 0.77 2.25 14.47
N ARG A 92 1.57 3.27 14.78
CA ARG A 92 3.03 3.24 14.64
C ARG A 92 3.66 2.69 15.92
N CYS A 93 4.62 1.77 15.78
CA CYS A 93 5.45 1.34 16.89
C CYS A 93 6.46 2.43 17.30
N ASN A 94 6.51 2.80 18.57
CA ASN A 94 7.48 3.72 19.14
C ASN A 94 8.76 2.97 19.58
N ASP A 95 9.81 3.69 19.95
CA ASP A 95 11.10 3.08 20.32
C ASP A 95 11.02 2.24 21.61
N ASN A 96 10.09 2.59 22.50
CA ASN A 96 9.76 1.81 23.69
C ASN A 96 8.82 0.62 23.40
N SER A 97 8.62 0.25 22.13
CA SER A 97 7.70 -0.80 21.66
C SER A 97 6.21 -0.57 21.94
N SER A 98 5.83 0.62 22.43
CA SER A 98 4.42 1.01 22.52
C SER A 98 3.86 1.38 21.14
N TYR A 99 2.54 1.34 21.00
CA TYR A 99 1.86 1.67 19.75
C TYR A 99 1.09 2.98 19.88
N LEU A 100 1.32 3.91 18.95
CA LEU A 100 0.64 5.20 18.88
C LEU A 100 -0.31 5.21 17.68
N PRO A 101 -1.61 5.54 17.84
CA PRO A 101 -2.51 5.67 16.71
C PRO A 101 -2.08 6.85 15.81
N VAL A 102 -2.12 6.61 14.51
CA VAL A 102 -1.59 7.53 13.49
C VAL A 102 -2.55 7.78 12.33
N HIS A 103 -3.51 6.88 12.10
CA HIS A 103 -4.55 7.06 11.09
C HIS A 103 -5.80 6.27 11.45
N LYS A 104 -6.97 6.76 11.01
CA LYS A 104 -8.26 6.09 11.14
C LYS A 104 -9.05 6.25 9.83
N THR A 105 -9.64 5.15 9.33
CA THR A 105 -10.48 5.18 8.11
C THR A 105 -11.91 5.60 8.44
N GLU A 106 -12.73 5.79 7.40
CA GLU A 106 -14.18 5.71 7.54
C GLU A 106 -14.63 4.31 7.99
N TYR A 107 -15.81 4.25 8.60
CA TYR A 107 -16.54 3.00 8.78
C TYR A 107 -17.46 2.74 7.59
N ILE A 108 -17.61 1.48 7.20
CA ILE A 108 -18.48 1.07 6.09
C ILE A 108 -19.66 0.32 6.64
N LYS A 109 -20.87 0.84 6.42
CA LYS A 109 -22.07 0.27 7.02
C LYS A 109 -22.38 -1.13 6.52
N LYS A 110 -22.69 -2.04 7.46
CA LYS A 110 -23.33 -3.34 7.27
C LYS A 110 -22.63 -4.20 6.22
N THR A 111 -21.34 -4.43 6.38
CA THR A 111 -20.55 -5.29 5.49
C THR A 111 -19.56 -6.15 6.25
N LEU A 112 -19.31 -7.36 5.73
CA LEU A 112 -18.21 -8.22 6.18
C LEU A 112 -17.06 -8.23 5.15
N ASP A 113 -17.23 -7.53 4.03
CA ASP A 113 -16.26 -7.43 2.94
C ASP A 113 -16.02 -5.94 2.58
N PRO A 114 -15.55 -5.12 3.53
CA PRO A 114 -15.36 -3.69 3.31
C PRO A 114 -14.24 -3.42 2.29
N VAL A 115 -14.42 -2.38 1.49
CA VAL A 115 -13.36 -1.76 0.68
C VAL A 115 -13.27 -0.30 1.09
N TRP A 116 -12.25 0.04 1.87
CA TRP A 116 -12.05 1.41 2.36
C TRP A 116 -11.40 2.30 1.30
N LYS A 117 -11.58 3.61 1.44
CA LYS A 117 -10.86 4.58 0.63
C LYS A 117 -9.34 4.42 0.81
N PRO A 118 -8.55 4.71 -0.25
CA PRO A 118 -7.10 4.70 -0.14
C PRO A 118 -6.65 5.64 0.98
N ILE A 119 -5.76 5.17 1.85
CA ILE A 119 -5.12 6.04 2.83
C ILE A 119 -3.91 6.70 2.18
N ILE A 120 -3.80 8.02 2.36
CA ILE A 120 -2.70 8.83 1.83
C ILE A 120 -2.03 9.49 3.04
N VAL A 121 -0.90 8.95 3.46
CA VAL A 121 -0.25 9.32 4.72
C VAL A 121 1.25 9.47 4.54
N PRO A 122 1.88 10.51 5.12
CA PRO A 122 3.33 10.63 5.07
C PRO A 122 4.02 9.42 5.72
N ALA A 123 5.09 8.91 5.11
CA ALA A 123 5.85 7.77 5.67
C ALA A 123 6.33 8.07 7.11
N ARG A 124 6.69 9.32 7.39
CA ARG A 124 7.05 9.80 8.74
C ARG A 124 5.95 9.61 9.79
N ILE A 125 4.68 9.70 9.40
CA ILE A 125 3.55 9.51 10.32
C ILE A 125 3.35 8.03 10.62
N LEU A 126 3.46 7.17 9.60
CA LEU A 126 3.25 5.73 9.74
C LEU A 126 4.38 5.00 10.45
N CYS A 127 5.63 5.36 10.16
CA CYS A 127 6.79 4.56 10.54
C CYS A 127 8.00 5.41 10.97
N ALA A 128 7.81 6.71 11.24
CA ALA A 128 8.89 7.63 11.62
C ALA A 128 10.07 7.66 10.62
N GLY A 129 9.83 7.28 9.36
CA GLY A 129 10.87 7.17 8.33
C GLY A 129 11.63 5.84 8.34
N ASP A 130 11.44 4.97 9.34
CA ASP A 130 12.00 3.61 9.36
C ASP A 130 11.01 2.63 8.72
N GLN A 131 11.34 2.16 7.52
CA GLN A 131 10.48 1.29 6.72
C GLN A 131 10.31 -0.11 7.31
N ASN A 132 11.21 -0.53 8.21
CA ASN A 132 11.13 -1.83 8.89
C ASN A 132 10.27 -1.78 10.15
N ARG A 133 9.99 -0.57 10.65
CA ARG A 133 9.20 -0.36 11.87
C ARG A 133 7.81 -0.97 11.73
N SER A 134 7.43 -1.72 12.76
CA SER A 134 6.13 -2.38 12.84
C SER A 134 4.99 -1.36 12.80
N ILE A 135 4.01 -1.61 11.94
CA ILE A 135 2.73 -0.94 11.85
C ILE A 135 1.68 -1.95 12.29
N LYS A 136 0.98 -1.66 13.39
CA LYS A 136 -0.18 -2.43 13.83
C LYS A 136 -1.44 -1.85 13.21
N ILE A 137 -2.35 -2.71 12.77
CA ILE A 137 -3.64 -2.33 12.20
C ILE A 137 -4.71 -3.09 12.97
N GLU A 138 -5.65 -2.36 13.55
CA GLU A 138 -6.81 -2.95 14.24
C GLU A 138 -8.08 -2.64 13.45
N CYS A 139 -8.92 -3.65 13.28
CA CYS A 139 -10.23 -3.55 12.66
C CYS A 139 -11.30 -3.59 13.75
N TYR A 140 -12.18 -2.59 13.77
CA TYR A 140 -13.25 -2.44 14.75
C TYR A 140 -14.60 -2.40 14.07
N ASP A 141 -15.64 -2.83 14.78
CA ASP A 141 -17.04 -2.58 14.47
C ASP A 141 -17.45 -1.22 15.05
N TRP A 142 -18.15 -0.39 14.28
CA TRP A 142 -18.57 0.93 14.75
C TRP A 142 -19.90 0.85 15.50
N ASP A 143 -19.85 1.05 16.81
CA ASP A 143 -21.05 1.27 17.63
C ASP A 143 -21.38 2.75 17.89
N SER A 144 -22.67 3.06 17.89
CA SER A 144 -23.17 4.43 18.09
C SER A 144 -22.97 5.01 19.50
N ASP A 145 -22.73 4.15 20.48
CA ASP A 145 -22.46 4.52 21.89
C ASP A 145 -20.97 4.78 22.16
N GLY A 146 -20.10 4.55 21.17
CA GLY A 146 -18.65 4.72 21.28
C GLY A 146 -17.90 3.49 21.82
N GLY A 147 -18.60 2.41 22.19
CA GLY A 147 -18.06 1.16 22.69
C GLY A 147 -17.59 0.19 21.59
N HIS A 148 -16.92 0.70 20.56
CA HIS A 148 -16.55 -0.04 19.35
C HIS A 148 -15.92 -1.42 19.61
N ASP A 149 -16.51 -2.49 19.06
CA ASP A 149 -16.04 -3.85 19.24
C ASP A 149 -14.82 -4.20 18.36
N LEU A 150 -13.78 -4.82 18.93
CA LEU A 150 -12.63 -5.30 18.16
C LEU A 150 -13.00 -6.52 17.32
N ILE A 151 -12.81 -6.42 16.00
CA ILE A 151 -12.96 -7.53 15.04
C ILE A 151 -11.66 -8.33 14.98
N GLY A 152 -10.51 -7.66 14.85
CA GLY A 152 -9.20 -8.32 14.81
C GLY A 152 -8.04 -7.35 14.59
N GLU A 153 -6.82 -7.87 14.63
CA GLU A 153 -5.59 -7.09 14.44
C GLU A 153 -4.57 -7.80 13.54
N CYS A 154 -3.70 -7.02 12.91
CA CYS A 154 -2.54 -7.53 12.19
C CYS A 154 -1.33 -6.58 12.30
N TYR A 155 -0.16 -7.10 11.94
CA TYR A 155 1.11 -6.37 11.98
C TYR A 155 1.80 -6.43 10.61
N THR A 156 2.34 -5.30 10.16
CA THR A 156 3.06 -5.19 8.88
C THR A 156 4.18 -4.15 8.99
N ASN A 157 4.89 -3.88 7.89
CA ASN A 157 5.79 -2.74 7.74
C ASN A 157 5.88 -2.34 6.26
N LEU A 158 6.43 -1.15 5.96
CA LEU A 158 6.54 -0.69 4.57
C LEU A 158 7.54 -1.51 3.76
N ALA A 159 8.61 -1.99 4.38
CA ALA A 159 9.64 -2.80 3.72
C ALA A 159 9.11 -4.12 3.13
N ARG A 160 8.06 -4.70 3.74
CA ARG A 160 7.38 -5.90 3.24
C ARG A 160 6.37 -5.62 2.13
N SER A 161 5.98 -4.37 1.93
CA SER A 161 5.07 -4.02 0.85
C SER A 161 5.80 -4.12 -0.48
N LEU A 162 5.43 -5.13 -1.27
CA LEU A 162 5.99 -5.35 -2.60
C LEU A 162 5.84 -4.11 -3.50
N HIS A 163 4.84 -3.26 -3.26
CA HIS A 163 4.58 -2.04 -4.04
C HIS A 163 5.28 -0.78 -3.51
N TYR A 164 5.90 -0.85 -2.34
CA TYR A 164 6.60 0.29 -1.78
C TYR A 164 7.93 0.53 -2.54
N ARG A 165 8.16 1.79 -2.92
CA ARG A 165 9.35 2.26 -3.64
C ARG A 165 9.93 3.45 -2.86
N PRO A 166 10.99 3.26 -2.08
CA PRO A 166 11.73 4.38 -1.52
C PRO A 166 12.23 5.29 -2.66
N ALA A 167 12.21 6.60 -2.45
CA ALA A 167 12.74 7.54 -3.45
C ALA A 167 14.20 7.21 -3.79
N GLY A 168 14.47 6.91 -5.07
CA GLY A 168 15.81 6.59 -5.57
C GLY A 168 16.25 5.13 -5.44
N VAL A 169 15.42 4.24 -4.91
CA VAL A 169 15.72 2.80 -4.80
C VAL A 169 14.73 1.98 -5.62
N ASP A 170 15.24 1.14 -6.50
CA ASP A 170 14.42 0.22 -7.28
C ASP A 170 13.94 -0.94 -6.40
N ASN A 171 12.62 -1.16 -6.35
CA ASN A 171 12.07 -2.39 -5.78
C ASN A 171 12.09 -3.53 -6.81
N GLN A 172 11.70 -4.74 -6.41
CA GLN A 172 11.72 -5.92 -7.28
C GLN A 172 10.87 -5.72 -8.55
N TYR A 173 9.77 -4.96 -8.49
CA TYR A 173 9.02 -4.58 -9.69
C TYR A 173 9.77 -3.60 -10.58
N SER A 174 10.45 -2.59 -10.03
CA SER A 174 11.26 -1.66 -10.82
C SER A 174 12.36 -2.39 -11.56
N LEU A 175 13.07 -3.27 -10.86
CA LEU A 175 14.13 -4.08 -11.46
C LEU A 175 13.55 -4.96 -12.57
N ALA A 176 12.44 -5.65 -12.32
CA ALA A 176 11.78 -6.46 -13.33
C ALA A 176 11.30 -5.63 -14.55
N ILE A 177 10.68 -4.47 -14.33
CA ILE A 177 10.22 -3.58 -15.41
C ILE A 177 11.40 -3.06 -16.22
N LYS A 178 12.50 -2.66 -15.57
CA LYS A 178 13.73 -2.22 -16.25
C LYS A 178 14.36 -3.37 -17.02
N SER A 179 14.53 -4.52 -16.37
CA SER A 179 15.08 -5.72 -17.01
C SER A 179 14.25 -6.19 -18.19
N VAL A 180 12.92 -6.14 -18.14
CA VAL A 180 12.10 -6.53 -19.30
C VAL A 180 12.05 -5.41 -20.35
N GLY A 181 11.85 -4.17 -19.93
CA GLY A 181 11.62 -3.03 -20.82
C GLY A 181 12.86 -2.50 -21.54
N GLU A 182 14.05 -2.56 -20.93
CA GLU A 182 15.30 -2.17 -21.60
C GLU A 182 15.69 -3.16 -22.71
N ILE A 183 15.32 -4.43 -22.55
CA ILE A 183 15.66 -5.51 -23.48
C ILE A 183 14.72 -5.53 -24.70
N ILE A 184 13.47 -5.10 -24.56
CA ILE A 184 12.48 -5.15 -25.65
C ILE A 184 12.69 -4.01 -26.68
N GLN A 185 13.63 -3.08 -26.48
CA GLN A 185 13.85 -1.97 -27.41
C GLN A 185 14.41 -2.41 -28.77
N ASP A 186 15.19 -3.49 -28.82
CA ASP A 186 15.72 -4.12 -30.04
C ASP A 186 15.32 -5.62 -30.08
N TYR A 187 14.02 -5.86 -30.26
CA TYR A 187 13.36 -7.15 -30.01
C TYR A 187 13.86 -8.36 -30.83
N ASP A 188 14.67 -8.15 -31.88
CA ASP A 188 15.24 -9.22 -32.71
C ASP A 188 16.57 -9.78 -32.16
N SER A 189 17.41 -8.97 -31.48
CA SER A 189 18.72 -9.45 -30.99
C SER A 189 18.66 -10.00 -29.56
N ASP A 190 17.69 -9.56 -28.76
CA ASP A 190 17.79 -9.68 -27.31
C ASP A 190 16.80 -10.70 -26.69
N LEU A 191 16.12 -11.51 -27.53
CA LEU A 191 15.15 -12.53 -27.09
C LEU A 191 15.69 -13.49 -26.00
N PRO A 192 16.95 -13.98 -26.05
CA PRO A 192 17.50 -14.83 -24.98
C PRO A 192 17.54 -14.12 -23.62
N ASP A 193 17.89 -12.83 -23.60
CA ASP A 193 17.95 -12.05 -22.37
C ASP A 193 16.55 -11.68 -21.87
N THR A 194 15.60 -11.42 -22.77
CA THR A 194 14.18 -11.24 -22.40
C THR A 194 13.65 -12.49 -21.71
N ARG A 195 13.94 -13.67 -22.29
CA ARG A 195 13.53 -14.96 -21.75
C ARG A 195 14.13 -15.21 -20.36
N LYS A 196 15.42 -14.93 -20.19
CA LYS A 196 16.11 -15.02 -18.89
C LYS A 196 15.46 -14.11 -17.84
N ALA A 197 15.17 -12.86 -18.20
CA ALA A 197 14.54 -11.90 -17.30
C ALA A 197 13.15 -12.38 -16.87
N LEU A 198 12.30 -12.78 -17.83
CA LEU A 198 10.95 -13.27 -17.58
C LEU A 198 10.91 -14.53 -16.69
N VAL A 199 11.80 -15.51 -16.94
CA VAL A 199 11.94 -16.68 -16.07
C VAL A 199 12.29 -16.25 -14.64
N SER A 200 13.20 -15.29 -14.47
CA SER A 200 13.65 -14.83 -13.15
C SER A 200 12.55 -14.11 -12.34
N VAL A 201 11.64 -13.40 -13.01
CA VAL A 201 10.57 -12.61 -12.36
C VAL A 201 9.23 -13.33 -12.27
N SER A 202 9.12 -14.55 -12.82
CA SER A 202 7.90 -15.36 -12.82
C SER A 202 7.33 -15.66 -11.42
N SER A 203 8.15 -15.57 -10.37
CA SER A 203 7.76 -15.77 -8.97
C SER A 203 7.04 -14.57 -8.33
N LEU A 204 7.20 -13.37 -8.89
CA LEU A 204 6.65 -12.11 -8.34
C LEU A 204 5.14 -12.00 -8.62
N PRO A 205 4.36 -11.17 -7.90
CA PRO A 205 2.95 -10.90 -8.22
C PRO A 205 2.80 -9.97 -9.44
N MET A 206 3.23 -10.44 -10.61
CA MET A 206 3.35 -9.63 -11.82
C MET A 206 2.77 -10.33 -13.04
N SER A 207 2.10 -9.58 -13.91
CA SER A 207 1.77 -10.03 -15.27
C SER A 207 2.34 -9.01 -16.25
N VAL A 208 2.83 -9.48 -17.39
CA VAL A 208 3.50 -8.68 -18.41
C VAL A 208 2.68 -8.79 -19.69
N ILE A 209 2.23 -7.66 -20.23
CA ILE A 209 1.58 -7.64 -21.54
C ILE A 209 2.55 -6.98 -22.52
N ILE A 210 2.86 -7.68 -23.60
CA ILE A 210 3.70 -7.22 -24.70
C ILE A 210 2.79 -6.95 -25.90
N VAL A 211 2.82 -5.73 -26.43
CA VAL A 211 2.00 -5.35 -27.59
C VAL A 211 2.90 -5.07 -28.77
N GLY A 212 2.82 -5.91 -29.80
CA GLY A 212 3.50 -5.72 -31.08
C GLY A 212 2.80 -4.67 -31.92
N VAL A 213 3.54 -3.64 -32.34
CA VAL A 213 3.03 -2.53 -33.17
C VAL A 213 3.84 -2.45 -34.46
N GLY A 214 3.16 -2.16 -35.58
CA GLY A 214 3.79 -2.08 -36.91
C GLY A 214 3.64 -3.37 -37.71
N ASN A 215 4.48 -3.50 -38.74
CA ASN A 215 4.35 -4.54 -39.77
C ASN A 215 5.46 -5.59 -39.73
N GLU A 216 6.20 -5.66 -38.63
CA GLU A 216 7.33 -6.57 -38.44
C GLU A 216 6.88 -8.03 -38.25
N ASP A 217 7.84 -8.96 -38.30
CA ASP A 217 7.61 -10.35 -37.92
C ASP A 217 7.65 -10.49 -36.40
N PHE A 218 6.58 -11.04 -35.81
CA PHE A 218 6.44 -11.21 -34.37
C PHE A 218 6.52 -12.69 -33.93
N SER A 219 6.93 -13.59 -34.82
CA SER A 219 7.05 -15.04 -34.54
C SER A 219 7.92 -15.35 -33.31
N ALA A 220 8.95 -14.54 -33.04
CA ALA A 220 9.79 -14.65 -31.85
C ALA A 220 9.05 -14.30 -30.55
N MET A 221 8.10 -13.35 -30.59
CA MET A 221 7.34 -12.90 -29.43
C MET A 221 6.23 -13.87 -29.05
N GLU A 222 5.65 -14.59 -30.02
CA GLU A 222 4.70 -15.69 -29.75
C GLU A 222 5.34 -16.78 -28.88
N GLN A 223 6.67 -16.97 -28.95
CA GLN A 223 7.39 -17.90 -28.06
C GLN A 223 7.45 -17.45 -26.60
N LEU A 224 7.16 -16.17 -26.31
CA LEU A 224 7.17 -15.64 -24.95
C LEU A 224 5.82 -15.83 -24.25
N ASP A 225 4.73 -15.98 -25.00
CA ASP A 225 3.32 -16.04 -24.54
C ASP A 225 3.02 -17.24 -23.61
N GLY A 226 3.95 -18.19 -23.46
CA GLY A 226 3.88 -19.23 -22.42
C GLY A 226 2.75 -20.25 -22.55
N ASP A 227 1.85 -20.09 -23.53
CA ASP A 227 0.66 -20.90 -23.81
C ASP A 227 0.98 -22.30 -24.29
N GLU A 228 1.82 -22.44 -25.32
CA GLU A 228 2.19 -23.75 -25.87
C GLU A 228 3.26 -24.44 -25.01
N GLN A 229 4.25 -23.68 -24.55
CA GLN A 229 5.39 -24.20 -23.82
C GLN A 229 5.77 -23.26 -22.67
N ARG A 230 5.94 -23.84 -21.48
CA ARG A 230 6.41 -23.09 -20.31
C ARG A 230 7.78 -22.49 -20.61
N LEU A 231 7.85 -21.16 -20.49
CA LEU A 231 9.08 -20.40 -20.70
C LEU A 231 10.23 -20.99 -19.85
N SER A 232 11.41 -21.15 -20.44
CA SER A 232 12.57 -21.68 -19.74
C SER A 232 13.88 -21.07 -20.22
N PHE A 233 14.86 -20.96 -19.34
CA PHE A 233 16.18 -20.45 -19.67
C PHE A 233 17.24 -21.13 -18.80
N GLY A 234 18.33 -21.60 -19.41
CA GLY A 234 19.44 -22.23 -18.67
C GLY A 234 19.02 -23.41 -17.78
N GLY A 235 18.05 -24.22 -18.22
CA GLY A 235 17.52 -25.37 -17.47
C GLY A 235 16.54 -25.03 -16.34
N ARG A 236 16.21 -23.75 -16.14
CA ARG A 236 15.16 -23.31 -15.21
C ARG A 236 13.88 -22.99 -15.97
N TYR A 237 12.76 -23.48 -15.48
CA TYR A 237 11.43 -23.14 -15.98
C TYR A 237 10.87 -21.95 -15.20
N ALA A 238 10.11 -21.10 -15.89
CA ALA A 238 9.27 -20.10 -15.26
C ALA A 238 8.29 -20.80 -14.32
N GLU A 239 8.10 -20.24 -13.13
CA GLU A 239 7.29 -20.87 -12.08
C GLU A 239 5.79 -20.87 -12.42
N ARG A 240 5.38 -19.92 -13.26
CA ARG A 240 4.04 -19.76 -13.81
C ARG A 240 4.14 -18.99 -15.11
N ASP A 241 3.09 -19.04 -15.90
CA ASP A 241 2.94 -18.12 -17.01
C ASP A 241 2.61 -16.71 -16.47
N ILE A 242 3.25 -15.71 -17.08
CA ILE A 242 3.19 -14.30 -16.71
C ILE A 242 3.16 -13.38 -17.93
N VAL A 243 3.21 -13.90 -19.16
CA VAL A 243 3.34 -13.09 -20.38
C VAL A 243 2.07 -13.23 -21.19
N GLN A 244 1.56 -12.11 -21.70
CA GLN A 244 0.60 -12.10 -22.80
C GLN A 244 1.21 -11.33 -23.96
N PHE A 245 1.28 -11.91 -25.15
CA PHE A 245 1.64 -11.22 -26.38
C PHE A 245 0.40 -10.89 -27.24
N VAL A 246 0.30 -9.65 -27.72
CA VAL A 246 -0.78 -9.22 -28.62
C VAL A 246 -0.23 -8.43 -29.81
N GLU A 247 -0.53 -8.88 -31.02
CA GLU A 247 -0.26 -8.10 -32.24
C GLU A 247 -1.36 -7.07 -32.49
N LEU A 248 -1.07 -5.80 -32.24
CA LEU A 248 -2.05 -4.70 -32.36
C LEU A 248 -2.71 -4.64 -33.74
N ARG A 249 -1.93 -4.92 -34.80
CA ARG A 249 -2.38 -4.87 -36.19
C ARG A 249 -3.55 -5.82 -36.49
N LYS A 250 -3.65 -6.95 -35.77
CA LYS A 250 -4.73 -7.94 -35.96
C LYS A 250 -6.10 -7.37 -35.57
N PHE A 251 -6.13 -6.25 -34.85
CA PHE A 251 -7.34 -5.63 -34.30
C PHE A 251 -7.65 -4.24 -34.85
N LEU A 252 -6.87 -3.74 -35.81
CA LEU A 252 -7.17 -2.49 -36.49
C LEU A 252 -8.30 -2.73 -37.51
N SER A 253 -9.47 -2.10 -37.31
CA SER A 253 -10.61 -2.16 -38.24
C SER A 253 -11.29 -0.80 -38.37
N ASP A 254 -12.04 -0.60 -39.46
CA ASP A 254 -12.84 0.61 -39.70
C ASP A 254 -13.89 0.84 -38.60
N ASN A 255 -14.35 -0.23 -37.94
CA ASN A 255 -15.24 -0.12 -36.78
C ASN A 255 -14.42 0.03 -35.49
N GLN A 256 -14.11 1.29 -35.14
CA GLN A 256 -13.28 1.61 -34.00
C GLN A 256 -13.81 1.09 -32.65
N ALA A 257 -15.13 0.98 -32.48
CA ALA A 257 -15.71 0.52 -31.21
C ALA A 257 -15.50 -0.99 -31.01
N LEU A 258 -15.78 -1.78 -32.04
CA LEU A 258 -15.53 -3.23 -32.03
C LEU A 258 -14.02 -3.54 -31.98
N ALA A 259 -13.20 -2.81 -32.74
CA ALA A 259 -11.75 -2.93 -32.69
C ALA A 259 -11.19 -2.73 -31.28
N ARG A 260 -11.64 -1.67 -30.58
CA ARG A 260 -11.21 -1.38 -29.20
C ARG A 260 -11.66 -2.45 -28.22
N ALA A 261 -12.90 -2.94 -28.35
CA ALA A 261 -13.43 -3.99 -27.48
C ALA A 261 -12.67 -5.31 -27.66
N SER A 262 -12.43 -5.73 -28.91
CA SER A 262 -11.68 -6.95 -29.22
C SER A 262 -10.22 -6.86 -28.78
N LEU A 263 -9.56 -5.71 -28.99
CA LEU A 263 -8.20 -5.49 -28.50
C LEU A 263 -8.13 -5.56 -26.98
N ALA A 264 -9.04 -4.86 -26.28
CA ALA A 264 -9.05 -4.87 -24.82
C ALA A 264 -9.33 -6.27 -24.25
N GLN A 265 -10.20 -7.02 -24.91
CA GLN A 265 -10.48 -8.41 -24.55
C GLN A 265 -9.22 -9.28 -24.70
N GLU A 266 -8.50 -9.15 -25.82
CA GLU A 266 -7.30 -9.95 -26.07
C GLU A 266 -6.16 -9.59 -25.12
N VAL A 267 -5.90 -8.30 -24.91
CA VAL A 267 -4.88 -7.77 -23.98
C VAL A 267 -5.08 -8.25 -22.54
N LEU A 268 -6.34 -8.47 -22.12
CA LEU A 268 -6.68 -8.84 -20.74
C LEU A 268 -7.00 -10.32 -20.56
N ARG A 269 -6.97 -11.12 -21.63
CA ARG A 269 -7.50 -12.49 -21.67
C ARG A 269 -6.93 -13.39 -20.59
N GLU A 270 -5.62 -13.32 -20.36
CA GLU A 270 -4.91 -14.25 -19.47
C GLU A 270 -4.68 -13.72 -18.06
N ILE A 271 -4.86 -12.43 -17.84
CA ILE A 271 -4.63 -11.78 -16.53
C ILE A 271 -5.41 -12.47 -15.40
N PRO A 272 -6.69 -12.86 -15.54
CA PRO A 272 -7.39 -13.59 -14.48
C PRO A 272 -6.76 -14.94 -14.13
N ALA A 273 -6.32 -15.70 -15.14
CA ALA A 273 -5.71 -17.01 -14.94
C ALA A 273 -4.32 -16.88 -14.30
N GLN A 274 -3.51 -15.93 -14.76
CA GLN A 274 -2.18 -15.61 -14.22
C GLN A 274 -2.27 -15.14 -12.76
N PHE A 275 -3.27 -14.31 -12.43
CA PHE A 275 -3.59 -13.90 -11.05
C PHE A 275 -3.93 -15.11 -10.17
N LEU A 276 -4.85 -15.98 -10.61
CA LEU A 276 -5.24 -17.17 -9.85
C LEU A 276 -4.07 -18.15 -9.67
N ALA A 277 -3.20 -18.29 -10.67
CA ALA A 277 -2.00 -19.12 -10.57
C ALA A 277 -1.06 -18.60 -9.47
N PHE A 278 -0.85 -17.29 -9.39
CA PHE A 278 -0.08 -16.67 -8.31
C PHE A 278 -0.73 -16.89 -6.93
N MET A 279 -2.03 -16.62 -6.80
CA MET A 279 -2.75 -16.77 -5.53
C MET A 279 -2.75 -18.21 -5.01
N ARG A 280 -2.94 -19.20 -5.90
CA ARG A 280 -2.84 -20.63 -5.52
C ARG A 280 -1.47 -20.95 -4.97
N LYS A 281 -0.40 -20.44 -5.58
CA LYS A 281 0.97 -20.66 -5.09
C LYS A 281 1.19 -20.05 -3.70
N LEU A 282 0.74 -18.81 -3.49
CA LEU A 282 0.85 -18.11 -2.20
C LEU A 282 0.18 -18.91 -1.06
N HIS A 283 -0.99 -19.48 -1.32
CA HIS A 283 -1.77 -20.24 -0.34
C HIS A 283 -1.43 -21.74 -0.26
N SER A 284 -0.61 -22.26 -1.18
CA SER A 284 -0.16 -23.67 -1.18
C SER A 284 1.09 -23.90 -0.32
N VAL A 285 1.65 -22.84 0.30
CA VAL A 285 2.67 -22.97 1.33
C VAL A 285 1.97 -23.37 2.63
N LYS A 286 1.84 -24.70 2.82
CA LYS A 286 1.52 -25.32 4.11
C LYS A 286 2.79 -25.54 4.92
#